data_AF-A0A2G9PSG8-F1
#
_entry.id   AF-A0A2G9PSG8-F1
#
_cell.length_a   1.000
_cell.length_b   1.000
_cell.length_c   1.000
_cell.angle_alpha   90.00
_cell.angle_beta   90.00
_cell.angle_gamma   90.00
#
_symmetry.space_group_name_H-M   'P 1'
#
loop_
_entity.id
_entity.type
_entity.pdbx_description
1 polymer ?
#
loop_
_entity_poly.entity_id
_entity_poly.type
_entity_poly.pdbx_seq_one_letter_code
_entity_poly.pdbx_strand_id
1 'polypeptide(L)'
;MNFADRLIRESVRKNSKICVGLDPQLDLLPPELLVKYGKTPSGIGRALFEFNRGIIDSVHDVAVAVKPQIAFYEQFGIEGMRAFKKTIKYAKKKGLLVILDAKRGDIGSTASAYSRAYLGGKEAAFPVDAITINPYLGADGILPFLEHCKAHGKGVFILVKTSNPSARELQDQRLESGVPVSEHLAAMVRKWGLELGGTLGYSSVGAVVGATYPEDAKKLRKIMPRAIFLVPGYGAQGGTAGDMRHFFNEDGHGAIVNASRSIIYAYRTSGKPFDVAAREEAIRMRDLINAALSARDAPAGERP
;
A
#
# COMPACT_ATOMS: atom_id res chain seq x y z
N MET A 1 -9.52 -6.47 16.94
CA MET A 1 -8.15 -6.65 16.38
C MET A 1 -7.82 -5.44 15.52
N ASN A 2 -6.62 -4.86 15.67
CA ASN A 2 -6.22 -3.68 14.92
C ASN A 2 -5.75 -4.04 13.50
N PHE A 3 -5.43 -3.03 12.68
CA PHE A 3 -5.00 -3.22 11.30
C PHE A 3 -3.68 -3.97 11.19
N ALA A 4 -2.68 -3.62 12.02
CA ALA A 4 -1.36 -4.24 12.00
C ALA A 4 -1.43 -5.76 12.25
N ASP A 5 -2.15 -6.19 13.28
CA ASP A 5 -2.31 -7.62 13.59
C ASP A 5 -3.03 -8.37 12.46
N ARG A 6 -4.07 -7.76 11.87
CA ARG A 6 -4.76 -8.34 10.70
C ARG A 6 -3.80 -8.53 9.53
N LEU A 7 -2.97 -7.53 9.23
CA LEU A 7 -2.01 -7.59 8.13
C LEU A 7 -0.96 -8.67 8.35
N ILE A 8 -0.37 -8.74 9.55
CA ILE A 8 0.62 -9.76 9.87
C ILE A 8 0.02 -11.17 9.82
N ARG A 9 -1.17 -11.38 10.37
CA ARG A 9 -1.86 -12.69 10.31
C ARG A 9 -2.14 -13.14 8.88
N GLU A 10 -2.68 -12.24 8.05
CA GLU A 10 -2.93 -12.57 6.65
C GLU A 10 -1.64 -12.79 5.86
N SER A 11 -0.58 -12.06 6.22
CA SER A 11 0.75 -12.28 5.66
C SER A 11 1.31 -13.66 5.98
N VAL A 12 1.20 -14.11 7.23
CA VAL A 12 1.60 -15.46 7.64
C VAL A 12 0.72 -16.50 6.95
N ARG A 13 -0.60 -16.36 7.02
CA ARG A 13 -1.58 -17.31 6.49
C ARG A 13 -1.40 -17.57 4.99
N LYS A 14 -1.11 -16.53 4.21
CA LYS A 14 -0.91 -16.63 2.75
C LYS A 14 0.54 -16.86 2.35
N ASN A 15 1.46 -16.94 3.32
CA ASN A 15 2.91 -16.89 3.12
C ASN A 15 3.29 -15.79 2.11
N SER A 16 2.82 -14.57 2.36
CA SER A 16 2.90 -13.50 1.37
C SER A 16 3.10 -12.14 2.02
N LYS A 17 3.88 -11.29 1.34
CA LYS A 17 4.13 -9.89 1.74
C LYS A 17 3.63 -8.90 0.69
N ILE A 18 2.82 -9.34 -0.27
CA ILE A 18 2.48 -8.52 -1.44
C ILE A 18 1.17 -7.75 -1.24
N CYS A 19 1.13 -6.56 -1.81
CA CYS A 19 -0.04 -5.71 -1.95
C CYS A 19 -0.23 -5.32 -3.43
N VAL A 20 -1.36 -5.70 -4.02
CA VAL A 20 -1.62 -5.42 -5.44
C VAL A 20 -2.22 -4.01 -5.59
N GLY A 21 -1.55 -3.13 -6.34
CA GLY A 21 -2.06 -1.80 -6.66
C GLY A 21 -3.18 -1.90 -7.70
N LEU A 22 -4.33 -1.29 -7.41
CA LEU A 22 -5.49 -1.28 -8.31
C LEU A 22 -5.63 0.11 -8.93
N ASP A 23 -4.76 0.36 -9.92
CA ASP A 23 -4.56 1.66 -10.55
C ASP A 23 -4.95 1.60 -12.05
N PRO A 24 -6.24 1.36 -12.35
CA PRO A 24 -6.71 1.17 -13.72
C PRO A 24 -6.58 2.45 -14.54
N GLN A 25 -5.89 2.36 -15.67
CA GLN A 25 -5.71 3.42 -16.66
C GLN A 25 -6.51 3.04 -17.88
N LEU A 26 -7.38 3.95 -18.33
CA LEU A 26 -8.33 3.67 -19.40
C LEU A 26 -7.65 3.13 -20.66
N ASP A 27 -6.53 3.75 -21.06
CA ASP A 27 -5.77 3.38 -22.26
C ASP A 27 -4.96 2.09 -22.12
N LEU A 28 -4.86 1.56 -20.90
CA LEU A 28 -4.17 0.30 -20.61
C LEU A 28 -5.14 -0.82 -20.24
N LEU A 29 -6.46 -0.58 -20.29
CA LEU A 29 -7.44 -1.64 -20.05
C LEU A 29 -7.47 -2.65 -21.21
N PRO A 30 -7.87 -3.90 -20.95
CA PRO A 30 -8.18 -4.87 -21.99
C PRO A 30 -9.23 -4.29 -22.95
N PRO A 31 -8.96 -4.21 -24.28
CA PRO A 31 -9.87 -3.59 -25.24
C PRO A 31 -11.28 -4.17 -25.21
N GLU A 32 -11.42 -5.46 -24.93
CA GLU A 32 -12.70 -6.17 -24.83
C GLU A 32 -13.62 -5.59 -23.74
N LEU A 33 -13.08 -5.01 -22.66
CA LEU A 33 -13.89 -4.36 -21.63
C LEU A 33 -14.46 -3.04 -22.13
N LEU A 34 -13.70 -2.29 -22.93
CA LEU A 34 -14.16 -1.03 -23.53
C LEU A 34 -15.16 -1.27 -24.65
N VAL A 35 -14.99 -2.34 -25.44
CA VAL A 35 -15.97 -2.76 -26.45
C VAL A 35 -17.29 -3.17 -25.77
N LYS A 36 -17.20 -3.94 -24.68
CA LYS A 36 -18.38 -4.48 -23.98
C LYS A 36 -19.20 -3.42 -23.25
N TYR A 37 -18.54 -2.45 -22.60
CA TYR A 37 -19.21 -1.48 -21.74
C TYR A 37 -19.30 -0.07 -22.35
N GLY A 38 -18.57 0.19 -23.42
CA GLY A 38 -18.53 1.49 -24.09
C GLY A 38 -17.68 2.53 -23.35
N LYS A 39 -17.52 3.70 -24.00
CA LYS A 39 -16.71 4.83 -23.50
C LYS A 39 -17.55 5.95 -22.87
N THR A 40 -18.84 5.72 -22.61
CA THR A 40 -19.65 6.66 -21.82
C THR A 40 -19.13 6.68 -20.38
N PRO A 41 -19.38 7.74 -19.57
CA PRO A 41 -18.94 7.77 -18.18
C PRO A 41 -19.35 6.52 -17.37
N SER A 42 -20.58 6.05 -17.55
CA SER A 42 -21.06 4.83 -16.88
C SER A 42 -20.40 3.56 -17.41
N GLY A 43 -20.17 3.50 -18.72
CA GLY A 43 -19.42 2.43 -19.38
C GLY A 43 -17.99 2.32 -18.84
N ILE A 44 -17.29 3.46 -18.73
CA ILE A 44 -15.95 3.57 -18.14
C ILE A 44 -15.98 3.08 -16.69
N GLY A 45 -16.86 3.61 -15.85
CA GLY A 45 -16.98 3.16 -14.46
C GLY A 45 -17.22 1.65 -14.32
N ARG A 46 -18.00 1.06 -15.23
CA ARG A 46 -18.20 -0.39 -15.28
C ARG A 46 -16.96 -1.15 -15.73
N ALA A 47 -16.25 -0.67 -16.75
CA ALA A 47 -14.99 -1.26 -17.22
C ALA A 47 -13.91 -1.25 -16.13
N LEU A 48 -13.73 -0.13 -15.41
CA LEU A 48 -12.80 -0.03 -14.28
C LEU A 48 -13.12 -1.07 -13.19
N PHE A 49 -14.39 -1.18 -12.80
CA PHE A 49 -14.79 -2.12 -11.76
C PHE A 49 -14.60 -3.57 -12.22
N GLU A 50 -14.98 -3.92 -13.45
CA GLU A 50 -14.89 -5.29 -13.95
C GLU A 50 -13.44 -5.74 -14.13
N PHE A 51 -12.56 -4.83 -14.58
CA PHE A 51 -11.12 -5.07 -14.59
C PHE A 51 -10.59 -5.35 -13.19
N ASN A 52 -10.86 -4.47 -12.22
CA ASN A 52 -10.46 -4.67 -10.83
C ASN A 52 -11.03 -5.94 -10.22
N ARG A 53 -12.28 -6.29 -10.54
CA ARG A 53 -12.94 -7.52 -10.08
C ARG A 53 -12.18 -8.75 -10.54
N GLY A 54 -11.82 -8.81 -11.84
CA GLY A 54 -11.04 -9.91 -12.41
C GLY A 54 -9.65 -10.03 -11.77
N ILE A 55 -8.95 -8.91 -11.57
CA ILE A 55 -7.67 -8.89 -10.85
C ILE A 55 -7.83 -9.39 -9.41
N ILE A 56 -8.84 -8.91 -8.67
CA ILE A 56 -9.10 -9.36 -7.30
C ILE A 56 -9.38 -10.86 -7.27
N ASP A 57 -10.23 -11.36 -8.16
CA ASP A 57 -10.55 -12.78 -8.24
C ASP A 57 -9.30 -13.64 -8.49
N SER A 58 -8.38 -13.15 -9.30
CA SER A 58 -7.17 -13.90 -9.65
C SER A 58 -6.06 -13.86 -8.60
N VAL A 59 -6.06 -12.88 -7.68
CA VAL A 59 -4.96 -12.69 -6.71
C VAL A 59 -5.36 -12.81 -5.23
N HIS A 60 -6.66 -12.94 -4.90
CA HIS A 60 -7.13 -12.82 -3.50
C HIS A 60 -6.54 -13.85 -2.51
N ASP A 61 -6.15 -15.03 -2.99
CA ASP A 61 -5.49 -16.09 -2.24
C ASP A 61 -3.97 -15.89 -2.11
N VAL A 62 -3.37 -15.06 -2.96
CA VAL A 62 -1.92 -14.77 -2.98
C VAL A 62 -1.58 -13.44 -2.32
N ALA A 63 -2.39 -12.40 -2.55
CA ALA A 63 -2.16 -11.05 -2.03
C ALA A 63 -2.68 -10.88 -0.60
N VAL A 64 -1.96 -10.14 0.23
CA VAL A 64 -2.42 -9.79 1.59
C VAL A 64 -3.43 -8.64 1.51
N ALA A 65 -3.13 -7.66 0.67
CA ALA A 65 -3.91 -6.45 0.52
C ALA A 65 -4.02 -6.03 -0.95
N VAL A 66 -4.98 -5.15 -1.21
CA VAL A 66 -5.01 -4.32 -2.42
C VAL A 66 -4.88 -2.85 -2.05
N LYS A 67 -4.28 -2.07 -2.95
CA LYS A 67 -4.07 -0.64 -2.77
C LYS A 67 -4.59 0.18 -3.95
N PRO A 68 -5.88 0.55 -3.99
CA PRO A 68 -6.38 1.48 -5.00
C PRO A 68 -5.79 2.88 -4.81
N GLN A 69 -5.20 3.45 -5.86
CA GLN A 69 -4.84 4.87 -5.92
C GLN A 69 -6.04 5.69 -6.40
N ILE A 70 -6.56 6.55 -5.54
CA ILE A 70 -7.86 7.22 -5.72
C ILE A 70 -7.90 8.15 -6.95
N ALA A 71 -6.76 8.70 -7.37
CA ALA A 71 -6.67 9.56 -8.55
C ALA A 71 -7.09 8.85 -9.86
N PHE A 72 -6.93 7.52 -9.96
CA PHE A 72 -7.38 6.73 -11.12
C PHE A 72 -8.91 6.52 -11.16
N TYR A 73 -9.61 6.94 -10.11
CA TYR A 73 -11.06 6.89 -10.03
C TYR A 73 -11.66 8.30 -10.06
N GLU A 74 -11.06 9.25 -9.34
CA GLU A 74 -11.52 10.65 -9.26
C GLU A 74 -11.63 11.31 -10.64
N GLN A 75 -10.69 11.02 -11.55
CA GLN A 75 -10.69 11.60 -12.92
C GLN A 75 -11.95 11.24 -13.74
N PHE A 76 -12.71 10.21 -13.35
CA PHE A 76 -13.94 9.78 -14.00
C PHE A 76 -15.20 10.21 -13.21
N GLY A 77 -15.05 11.15 -12.29
CA GLY A 77 -16.15 11.74 -11.52
C GLY A 77 -16.96 10.69 -10.74
N ILE A 78 -18.28 10.86 -10.71
CA ILE A 78 -19.20 10.03 -9.92
C ILE A 78 -19.12 8.56 -10.34
N GLU A 79 -18.97 8.26 -11.62
CA GLU A 79 -18.91 6.88 -12.12
C GLU A 79 -17.62 6.18 -11.72
N GLY A 80 -16.49 6.89 -11.76
CA GLY A 80 -15.23 6.41 -11.20
C GLY A 80 -15.33 6.15 -9.69
N MET A 81 -15.93 7.06 -8.94
CA MET A 81 -16.14 6.89 -7.50
C MET A 81 -17.12 5.75 -7.16
N ARG A 82 -18.12 5.49 -8.01
CA ARG A 82 -18.98 4.29 -7.92
C ARG A 82 -18.16 3.02 -8.14
N ALA A 83 -17.27 3.01 -9.13
CA ALA A 83 -16.37 1.89 -9.39
C ALA A 83 -15.40 1.64 -8.22
N PHE A 84 -14.85 2.71 -7.65
CA PHE A 84 -14.01 2.68 -6.45
C PHE A 84 -14.74 2.03 -5.26
N LYS A 85 -15.96 2.51 -4.94
CA LYS A 85 -16.78 1.95 -3.86
C LYS A 85 -17.08 0.46 -4.05
N LYS A 86 -17.42 0.05 -5.28
CA LYS A 86 -17.65 -1.35 -5.63
C LYS A 86 -16.37 -2.18 -5.49
N THR A 87 -15.22 -1.64 -5.91
CA THR A 87 -13.91 -2.30 -5.80
C THR A 87 -13.53 -2.56 -4.34
N ILE A 88 -13.66 -1.55 -3.46
CA ILE A 88 -13.43 -1.72 -2.01
C ILE A 88 -14.31 -2.83 -1.46
N LYS A 89 -15.63 -2.76 -1.71
CA LYS A 89 -16.58 -3.74 -1.19
C LYS A 89 -16.24 -5.16 -1.65
N TYR A 90 -15.86 -5.32 -2.93
CA TYR A 90 -15.54 -6.61 -3.51
C TYR A 90 -14.23 -7.20 -2.94
N ALA A 91 -13.17 -6.39 -2.85
CA ALA A 91 -11.90 -6.81 -2.25
C ALA A 91 -12.08 -7.33 -0.82
N LYS A 92 -12.84 -6.59 0.00
CA LYS A 92 -13.14 -7.01 1.39
C LYS A 92 -13.97 -8.29 1.44
N LYS A 93 -14.96 -8.45 0.54
CA LYS A 93 -15.73 -9.71 0.41
C LYS A 93 -14.82 -10.91 0.09
N LYS A 94 -13.73 -10.69 -0.64
CA LYS A 94 -12.73 -11.71 -1.00
C LYS A 94 -11.63 -11.90 0.06
N GLY A 95 -11.77 -11.27 1.23
CA GLY A 95 -10.84 -11.44 2.35
C GLY A 95 -9.52 -10.67 2.19
N LEU A 96 -9.47 -9.66 1.32
CA LEU A 96 -8.32 -8.78 1.18
C LEU A 96 -8.46 -7.56 2.10
N LEU A 97 -7.33 -7.12 2.67
CA LEU A 97 -7.24 -5.79 3.27
C LEU A 97 -7.21 -4.73 2.19
N VAL A 98 -7.84 -3.57 2.45
CA VAL A 98 -7.84 -2.45 1.52
C VAL A 98 -7.06 -1.28 2.10
N ILE A 99 -5.98 -0.91 1.43
CA ILE A 99 -5.15 0.25 1.76
C ILE A 99 -5.45 1.35 0.73
N LEU A 100 -6.11 2.42 1.13
CA LEU A 100 -6.35 3.55 0.22
C LEU A 100 -5.08 4.35 0.03
N ASP A 101 -4.63 4.51 -1.21
CA ASP A 101 -3.59 5.46 -1.53
C ASP A 101 -4.22 6.79 -1.97
N ALA A 102 -4.35 7.72 -1.03
CA ALA A 102 -4.98 9.04 -1.25
C ALA A 102 -4.10 10.23 -0.87
N LYS A 103 -3.04 10.01 -0.08
CA LYS A 103 -2.05 11.01 0.36
C LYS A 103 -2.71 12.29 0.88
N ARG A 104 -3.82 12.17 1.62
CA ARG A 104 -4.54 13.33 2.16
C ARG A 104 -3.62 14.13 3.08
N GLY A 105 -3.80 15.45 3.12
CA GLY A 105 -2.98 16.35 3.92
C GLY A 105 -3.73 17.65 4.11
N ASP A 106 -4.49 17.71 5.19
CA ASP A 106 -5.30 18.86 5.61
C ASP A 106 -5.25 18.94 7.15
N ILE A 107 -5.92 19.90 7.78
CA ILE A 107 -5.91 20.06 9.25
C ILE A 107 -7.32 20.13 9.83
N GLY A 108 -7.42 19.98 11.16
CA GLY A 108 -8.63 20.26 11.93
C GLY A 108 -9.88 19.54 11.41
N SER A 109 -10.96 20.28 11.20
CA SER A 109 -12.26 19.73 10.78
C SER A 109 -12.20 19.07 9.39
N THR A 110 -11.35 19.54 8.48
CA THR A 110 -11.20 18.94 7.15
C THR A 110 -10.48 17.60 7.20
N ALA A 111 -9.41 17.49 8.00
CA ALA A 111 -8.76 16.21 8.28
C ALA A 111 -9.74 15.21 8.91
N SER A 112 -10.59 15.66 9.84
CA SER A 112 -11.66 14.85 10.43
C SER A 112 -12.70 14.38 9.41
N ALA A 113 -13.06 15.22 8.43
CA ALA A 113 -13.99 14.84 7.36
C ALA A 113 -13.40 13.72 6.48
N TYR A 114 -12.12 13.84 6.08
CA TYR A 114 -11.43 12.76 5.37
C TYR A 114 -11.35 11.48 6.21
N SER A 115 -10.96 11.60 7.48
CA SER A 115 -10.86 10.46 8.39
C SER A 115 -12.20 9.73 8.53
N ARG A 116 -13.31 10.46 8.73
CA ARG A 116 -14.66 9.88 8.80
C ARG A 116 -15.07 9.19 7.50
N ALA A 117 -14.79 9.80 6.35
CA ALA A 117 -15.16 9.27 5.04
C ALA A 117 -14.55 7.89 4.75
N TYR A 118 -13.34 7.63 5.26
CA TYR A 118 -12.57 6.43 4.93
C TYR A 118 -12.41 5.44 6.11
N LEU A 119 -12.21 5.95 7.33
CA LEU A 119 -11.85 5.18 8.52
C LEU A 119 -12.97 5.11 9.57
N GLY A 120 -14.08 5.85 9.41
CA GLY A 120 -15.25 5.92 10.31
C GLY A 120 -16.08 4.63 10.46
N GLY A 121 -15.44 3.46 10.48
CA GLY A 121 -16.10 2.19 10.77
C GLY A 121 -17.14 1.79 9.73
N LYS A 122 -18.36 1.49 10.20
CA LYS A 122 -19.51 1.09 9.35
C LYS A 122 -20.17 2.27 8.65
N GLU A 123 -19.99 3.48 9.18
CA GLU A 123 -20.60 4.71 8.67
C GLU A 123 -19.76 5.39 7.58
N ALA A 124 -18.50 4.98 7.43
CA ALA A 124 -17.61 5.49 6.40
C ALA A 124 -18.21 5.28 5.00
N ALA A 125 -18.22 6.34 4.20
CA ALA A 125 -18.70 6.30 2.81
C ALA A 125 -17.89 5.32 1.95
N PHE A 126 -16.60 5.21 2.22
CA PHE A 126 -15.63 4.34 1.55
C PHE A 126 -14.80 3.57 2.59
N PRO A 127 -15.35 2.51 3.20
CA PRO A 127 -14.78 1.89 4.41
C PRO A 127 -13.52 1.06 4.11
N VAL A 128 -12.36 1.69 4.12
CA VAL A 128 -11.06 1.03 3.92
C VAL A 128 -10.46 0.53 5.24
N ASP A 129 -9.36 -0.20 5.17
CA ASP A 129 -8.67 -0.72 6.36
C ASP A 129 -7.47 0.14 6.76
N ALA A 130 -6.82 0.80 5.80
CA ALA A 130 -5.83 1.84 6.04
C ALA A 130 -5.82 2.91 4.94
N ILE A 131 -5.16 4.04 5.17
CA ILE A 131 -5.02 5.16 4.22
C ILE A 131 -3.61 5.78 4.24
N THR A 132 -3.13 6.28 3.10
CA THR A 132 -1.89 7.07 3.02
C THR A 132 -2.13 8.55 3.32
N ILE A 133 -1.24 9.18 4.09
CA ILE A 133 -1.36 10.57 4.56
C ILE A 133 -0.03 11.31 4.35
N ASN A 134 -0.10 12.55 3.84
CA ASN A 134 1.03 13.46 3.74
C ASN A 134 1.20 14.22 5.09
N PRO A 135 2.33 14.07 5.80
CA PRO A 135 2.52 14.66 7.13
C PRO A 135 2.96 16.13 7.12
N TYR A 136 3.03 16.78 5.97
CA TYR A 136 3.63 18.12 5.82
C TYR A 136 3.08 19.15 6.82
N LEU A 137 1.79 19.10 7.13
CA LEU A 137 1.11 20.04 8.05
C LEU A 137 1.27 19.68 9.54
N GLY A 138 2.06 18.66 9.87
CA GLY A 138 2.32 18.24 11.24
C GLY A 138 1.19 17.41 11.87
N ALA A 139 1.19 17.34 13.20
CA ALA A 139 0.33 16.42 13.96
C ALA A 139 -1.17 16.69 13.75
N ASP A 140 -1.57 17.95 13.55
CA ASP A 140 -2.98 18.34 13.39
C ASP A 140 -3.63 17.68 12.16
N GLY A 141 -2.84 17.34 11.14
CA GLY A 141 -3.32 16.59 9.98
C GLY A 141 -3.30 15.07 10.15
N ILE A 142 -2.70 14.55 11.23
CA ILE A 142 -2.55 13.12 11.49
C ILE A 142 -3.50 12.63 12.60
N LEU A 143 -3.60 13.39 13.70
CA LEU A 143 -4.33 12.98 14.91
C LEU A 143 -5.79 12.57 14.64
N PRO A 144 -6.58 13.27 13.79
CA PRO A 144 -7.95 12.84 13.48
C PRO A 144 -8.05 11.45 12.82
N PHE A 145 -7.01 11.02 12.12
CA PHE A 145 -6.94 9.66 11.57
C PHE A 145 -6.61 8.63 12.64
N LEU A 146 -5.72 8.97 13.58
CA LEU A 146 -5.32 8.07 14.66
C LEU A 146 -6.48 7.78 15.62
N GLU A 147 -7.37 8.75 15.87
CA GLU A 147 -8.58 8.56 16.66
C GLU A 147 -9.48 7.47 16.05
N HIS A 148 -9.76 7.55 14.74
CA HIS A 148 -10.54 6.52 14.05
C HIS A 148 -9.78 5.19 13.91
N CYS A 149 -8.45 5.20 13.84
CA CYS A 149 -7.63 3.99 13.95
C CYS A 149 -7.84 3.27 15.28
N LYS A 150 -7.79 4.01 16.39
CA LYS A 150 -7.99 3.49 17.75
C LYS A 150 -9.41 2.97 17.92
N ALA A 151 -10.41 3.74 17.49
CA ALA A 151 -11.82 3.39 17.66
C ALA A 151 -12.29 2.21 16.80
N HIS A 152 -11.73 2.04 15.60
CA HIS A 152 -12.25 1.09 14.61
C HIS A 152 -11.24 0.05 14.12
N GLY A 153 -10.06 -0.03 14.75
CA GLY A 153 -9.00 -0.98 14.39
C GLY A 153 -8.47 -0.76 12.97
N LYS A 154 -8.34 0.51 12.54
CA LYS A 154 -7.81 0.91 11.23
C LYS A 154 -6.33 1.23 11.30
N GLY A 155 -5.70 1.48 10.16
CA GLY A 155 -4.31 1.93 10.07
C GLY A 155 -4.11 3.16 9.20
N VAL A 156 -2.91 3.72 9.27
CA VAL A 156 -2.44 4.81 8.41
C VAL A 156 -1.03 4.51 7.92
N PHE A 157 -0.67 5.03 6.76
CA PHE A 157 0.71 5.03 6.25
C PHE A 157 1.15 6.46 5.97
N ILE A 158 2.11 6.95 6.75
CA ILE A 158 2.61 8.31 6.64
C ILE A 158 3.70 8.37 5.57
N LEU A 159 3.67 9.36 4.68
CA LEU A 159 4.76 9.57 3.73
C LEU A 159 6.05 9.96 4.45
N VAL A 160 7.10 9.13 4.36
CA VAL A 160 8.39 9.38 5.02
C VAL A 160 9.52 9.52 4.00
N LYS A 161 9.69 8.51 3.14
CA LYS A 161 10.72 8.50 2.08
C LYS A 161 10.13 7.92 0.81
N THR A 162 9.78 8.72 -0.19
CA THR A 162 9.10 8.26 -1.41
C THR A 162 10.09 7.83 -2.50
N SER A 163 9.61 7.09 -3.50
CA SER A 163 10.45 6.46 -4.54
C SER A 163 10.76 7.34 -5.76
N ASN A 164 10.16 8.54 -5.85
CA ASN A 164 10.36 9.44 -6.99
C ASN A 164 11.74 10.12 -6.96
N PRO A 165 12.35 10.42 -8.12
CA PRO A 165 13.69 11.05 -8.19
C PRO A 165 13.81 12.36 -7.41
N SER A 166 12.78 13.21 -7.49
CA SER A 166 12.72 14.51 -6.80
C SER A 166 12.50 14.43 -5.28
N ALA A 167 12.33 13.23 -4.71
CA ALA A 167 12.14 13.06 -3.27
C ALA A 167 13.27 13.72 -2.45
N ARG A 168 14.49 13.73 -2.99
CA ARG A 168 15.69 14.30 -2.35
C ARG A 168 15.61 15.81 -2.14
N GLU A 169 14.81 16.53 -2.93
CA GLU A 169 14.67 17.99 -2.84
C GLU A 169 14.23 18.44 -1.44
N LEU A 170 13.37 17.64 -0.78
CA LEU A 170 12.89 17.92 0.57
C LEU A 170 13.33 16.86 1.57
N GLN A 171 13.20 15.58 1.24
CA GLN A 171 13.29 14.49 2.23
C GLN A 171 14.73 14.21 2.69
N ASP A 172 15.72 14.69 1.92
CA ASP A 172 17.15 14.60 2.24
C ASP A 172 17.74 15.91 2.75
N GLN A 173 16.94 16.99 2.80
CA GLN A 173 17.35 18.22 3.46
C GLN A 173 17.61 17.93 4.93
N ARG A 174 18.68 18.54 5.45
CA ARG A 174 19.06 18.38 6.86
C ARG A 174 18.46 19.52 7.66
N LEU A 175 17.85 19.15 8.79
CA LEU A 175 17.46 20.11 9.81
C LEU A 175 18.71 20.71 10.48
N GLU A 176 18.55 21.76 11.27
CA GLU A 176 19.64 22.37 12.06
C GLU A 176 20.35 21.35 12.96
N SER A 177 19.62 20.35 13.46
CA SER A 177 20.17 19.22 14.21
C SER A 177 21.08 18.28 13.39
N GLY A 178 21.22 18.51 12.08
CA GLY A 178 21.94 17.67 11.14
C GLY A 178 21.16 16.44 10.66
N VAL A 179 19.98 16.15 11.22
CA VAL A 179 19.16 14.98 10.86
C VAL A 179 18.37 15.26 9.57
N PRO A 180 18.33 14.33 8.59
CA PRO A 180 17.47 14.48 7.41
C PRO A 180 15.98 14.57 7.77
N VAL A 181 15.20 15.34 6.99
CA VAL A 181 13.75 15.47 7.18
C VAL A 181 13.05 14.10 7.24
N SER A 182 13.45 13.15 6.39
CA SER A 182 12.89 11.79 6.40
C SER A 182 13.14 11.03 7.71
N GLU A 183 14.32 11.15 8.31
CA GLU A 183 14.63 10.53 9.61
C GLU A 183 13.89 11.22 10.77
N HIS A 184 13.70 12.54 10.68
CA HIS A 184 12.87 13.26 11.65
C HIS A 184 11.40 12.82 11.58
N LEU A 185 10.82 12.74 10.38
CA LEU A 185 9.48 12.21 10.16
C LEU A 185 9.34 10.76 10.64
N ALA A 186 10.38 9.95 10.48
CA ALA A 186 10.42 8.59 11.01
C ALA A 186 10.28 8.56 12.55
N ALA A 187 10.99 9.44 13.25
CA ALA A 187 10.85 9.57 14.70
C ALA A 187 9.42 10.01 15.10
N MET A 188 8.79 10.89 14.32
CA MET A 188 7.39 11.30 14.52
C MET A 188 6.42 10.12 14.32
N VAL A 189 6.60 9.32 13.27
CA VAL A 189 5.80 8.10 13.03
C VAL A 189 5.94 7.12 14.20
N ARG A 190 7.16 6.90 14.71
CA ARG A 190 7.37 6.08 15.91
C ARG A 190 6.57 6.62 17.09
N LYS A 191 6.63 7.94 17.33
CA LYS A 191 5.92 8.60 18.44
C LYS A 191 4.41 8.42 18.32
N TRP A 192 3.82 8.70 17.16
CA TRP A 192 2.39 8.52 16.90
C TRP A 192 1.95 7.05 17.00
N GLY A 193 2.85 6.11 16.69
CA GLY A 193 2.55 4.69 16.74
C GLY A 193 2.53 4.05 18.13
N LEU A 194 2.97 4.76 19.19
CA LEU A 194 3.11 4.20 20.55
C LEU A 194 1.79 3.64 21.11
N GLU A 195 0.68 4.37 20.93
CA GLU A 195 -0.64 3.99 21.45
C GLU A 195 -1.44 3.06 20.52
N LEU A 196 -0.94 2.81 19.31
CA LEU A 196 -1.63 2.02 18.28
C LEU A 196 -0.95 0.67 18.02
N GLY A 197 -0.20 0.19 19.01
CA GLY A 197 0.43 -1.12 19.02
C GLY A 197 -0.58 -2.28 18.96
N GLY A 198 -0.28 -3.28 18.14
CA GLY A 198 -0.97 -4.57 18.11
C GLY A 198 -0.33 -5.60 19.03
N THR A 199 -1.03 -6.72 19.19
CA THR A 199 -0.58 -7.87 19.98
C THR A 199 0.63 -8.57 19.37
N LEU A 200 0.88 -8.39 18.07
CA LEU A 200 2.02 -8.95 17.35
C LEU A 200 3.22 -7.97 17.28
N GLY A 201 3.26 -6.95 18.15
CA GLY A 201 4.40 -6.03 18.26
C GLY A 201 4.40 -4.87 17.25
N TYR A 202 3.61 -4.92 16.19
CA TYR A 202 3.54 -3.86 15.16
C TYR A 202 2.46 -2.81 15.44
N SER A 203 2.71 -1.57 15.02
CA SER A 203 1.78 -0.44 15.14
C SER A 203 0.90 -0.30 13.89
N SER A 204 -0.35 0.14 14.10
CA SER A 204 -1.25 0.55 13.01
C SER A 204 -0.89 1.91 12.40
N VAL A 205 0.14 2.60 12.92
CA VAL A 205 0.80 3.73 12.26
C VAL A 205 2.03 3.20 11.52
N GLY A 206 1.92 3.13 10.21
CA GLY A 206 2.97 2.72 9.29
C GLY A 206 3.62 3.91 8.58
N ALA A 207 4.61 3.60 7.74
CA ALA A 207 5.31 4.56 6.90
C ALA A 207 5.30 4.11 5.44
N VAL A 208 5.24 5.06 4.51
CA VAL A 208 5.56 4.82 3.10
C VAL A 208 7.05 5.04 2.92
N VAL A 209 7.74 3.97 2.52
CA VAL A 209 9.19 3.95 2.27
C VAL A 209 9.44 3.31 0.91
N GLY A 210 9.93 4.09 -0.05
CA GLY A 210 10.09 3.68 -1.45
C GLY A 210 11.20 2.65 -1.65
N ALA A 211 10.97 1.72 -2.58
CA ALA A 211 11.90 0.63 -2.90
C ALA A 211 13.29 1.09 -3.40
N THR A 212 13.40 2.32 -3.91
CA THR A 212 14.60 2.85 -4.59
C THR A 212 15.79 3.14 -3.67
N TYR A 213 15.59 3.17 -2.35
CA TYR A 213 16.61 3.61 -1.39
C TYR A 213 16.85 2.57 -0.26
N PRO A 214 17.51 1.43 -0.56
CA PRO A 214 17.68 0.33 0.40
C PRO A 214 18.50 0.71 1.64
N GLU A 215 19.50 1.59 1.52
CA GLU A 215 20.28 2.05 2.67
C GLU A 215 19.47 2.95 3.60
N ASP A 216 18.62 3.82 3.05
CA ASP A 216 17.70 4.62 3.85
C ASP A 216 16.68 3.72 4.56
N ALA A 217 16.18 2.68 3.87
CA ALA A 217 15.27 1.71 4.48
C ALA A 217 15.87 1.04 5.73
N LYS A 218 17.15 0.64 5.71
CA LYS A 218 17.83 0.08 6.90
C LYS A 218 17.84 1.06 8.08
N LYS A 219 18.19 2.33 7.83
CA LYS A 219 18.23 3.37 8.87
C LYS A 219 16.83 3.64 9.42
N LEU A 220 15.86 3.85 8.54
CA LEU A 220 14.46 4.09 8.90
C LEU A 220 13.88 2.90 9.67
N ARG A 221 14.31 1.66 9.37
CA ARG A 221 13.90 0.48 10.11
C ARG A 221 14.38 0.48 11.55
N LYS A 222 15.64 0.86 11.79
CA LYS A 222 16.17 1.06 13.14
C LYS A 222 15.42 2.15 13.90
N ILE A 223 15.02 3.24 13.24
CA ILE A 223 14.29 4.34 13.87
C ILE A 223 12.87 3.90 14.25
N MET A 224 12.18 3.12 13.39
CA MET A 224 10.76 2.78 13.52
C MET A 224 10.50 1.26 13.57
N PRO A 225 11.08 0.48 14.48
CA PRO A 225 11.03 -1.00 14.41
C PRO A 225 9.62 -1.58 14.43
N ARG A 226 8.66 -0.86 15.02
CA ARG A 226 7.25 -1.29 15.13
C ARG A 226 6.36 -0.81 13.97
N ALA A 227 6.81 0.13 13.14
CA ALA A 227 5.99 0.64 12.04
C ALA A 227 5.95 -0.39 10.90
N ILE A 228 4.79 -0.60 10.26
CA ILE A 228 4.74 -1.36 9.02
C ILE A 228 5.14 -0.44 7.87
N PHE A 229 6.09 -0.86 7.03
CA PHE A 229 6.45 -0.16 5.80
C PHE A 229 5.54 -0.58 4.65
N LEU A 230 4.82 0.38 4.07
CA LEU A 230 4.24 0.24 2.74
C LEU A 230 5.31 0.58 1.72
N VAL A 231 5.74 -0.40 0.93
CA VAL A 231 6.89 -0.28 0.03
C VAL A 231 6.42 -0.18 -1.42
N PRO A 232 6.18 1.02 -1.97
CA PRO A 232 5.90 1.19 -3.39
C PRO A 232 7.16 1.12 -4.23
N GLY A 233 7.00 0.78 -5.51
CA GLY A 233 8.07 0.89 -6.52
C GLY A 233 8.76 -0.42 -6.88
N TYR A 234 8.30 -1.57 -6.37
CA TYR A 234 8.79 -2.88 -6.81
C TYR A 234 8.56 -3.07 -8.32
N GLY A 235 9.59 -3.57 -9.02
CA GLY A 235 9.56 -3.81 -10.46
C GLY A 235 9.61 -2.53 -11.31
N ALA A 236 8.52 -1.75 -11.31
CA ALA A 236 8.36 -0.61 -12.23
C ALA A 236 9.30 0.59 -11.95
N GLN A 237 9.88 0.68 -10.75
CA GLN A 237 10.80 1.75 -10.36
C GLN A 237 12.18 1.20 -9.96
N GLY A 238 12.51 -0.01 -10.42
CA GLY A 238 13.85 -0.60 -10.27
C GLY A 238 14.10 -1.36 -8.96
N GLY A 239 13.16 -1.38 -8.01
CA GLY A 239 13.30 -2.16 -6.79
C GLY A 239 13.26 -3.67 -7.06
N THR A 240 14.28 -4.40 -6.61
CA THR A 240 14.39 -5.87 -6.77
C THR A 240 13.96 -6.61 -5.50
N ALA A 241 13.73 -7.93 -5.61
CA ALA A 241 13.41 -8.76 -4.45
C ALA A 241 14.55 -8.79 -3.42
N GLY A 242 15.81 -8.76 -3.88
CA GLY A 242 16.98 -8.70 -2.99
C GLY A 242 17.02 -7.44 -2.13
N ASP A 243 16.60 -6.30 -2.68
CA ASP A 243 16.53 -5.03 -1.95
C ASP A 243 15.45 -5.04 -0.86
N MET A 244 14.39 -5.83 -1.06
CA MET A 244 13.23 -5.84 -0.17
C MET A 244 13.61 -6.24 1.26
N ARG A 245 14.64 -7.07 1.45
CA ARG A 245 15.10 -7.52 2.78
C ARG A 245 15.38 -6.37 3.75
N HIS A 246 15.79 -5.21 3.24
CA HIS A 246 16.13 -4.04 4.05
C HIS A 246 14.92 -3.32 4.65
N PHE A 247 13.72 -3.66 4.19
CA PHE A 247 12.46 -3.09 4.67
C PHE A 247 11.81 -3.95 5.78
N PHE A 248 12.23 -5.21 5.93
CA PHE A 248 11.69 -6.14 6.91
C PHE A 248 12.56 -6.20 8.17
N ASN A 249 11.92 -6.47 9.31
CA ASN A 249 12.63 -6.85 10.54
C ASN A 249 13.22 -8.27 10.40
N GLU A 250 14.01 -8.67 11.39
CA GLU A 250 14.63 -10.01 11.46
C GLU A 250 13.62 -11.15 11.48
N ASP A 251 12.43 -10.92 12.02
CA ASP A 251 11.31 -11.86 12.03
C ASP A 251 10.60 -12.01 10.66
N GLY A 252 11.10 -11.37 9.59
CA GLY A 252 10.47 -11.41 8.26
C GLY A 252 9.15 -10.64 8.16
N HIS A 253 8.85 -9.78 9.14
CA HIS A 253 7.66 -8.95 9.21
C HIS A 253 7.99 -7.45 9.13
N GLY A 254 6.96 -6.60 9.21
CA GLY A 254 7.12 -5.15 9.26
C GLY A 254 7.14 -4.44 7.92
N ALA A 255 6.90 -5.12 6.80
CA ALA A 255 6.68 -4.47 5.52
C ALA A 255 5.62 -5.20 4.69
N ILE A 256 5.01 -4.45 3.77
CA ILE A 256 4.14 -4.95 2.70
C ILE A 256 4.55 -4.28 1.39
N VAL A 257 4.87 -5.10 0.39
CA VAL A 257 5.48 -4.65 -0.88
C VAL A 257 4.38 -4.44 -1.91
N ASN A 258 4.29 -3.22 -2.42
CA ASN A 258 3.29 -2.86 -3.41
C ASN A 258 3.83 -2.94 -4.84
N ALA A 259 3.09 -3.65 -5.69
CA ALA A 259 3.26 -3.63 -7.14
C ALA A 259 1.91 -3.41 -7.81
N SER A 260 1.89 -2.53 -8.81
CA SER A 260 0.67 -2.13 -9.52
C SER A 260 0.79 -2.54 -10.98
N ARG A 261 1.37 -1.68 -11.82
CA ARG A 261 1.53 -1.87 -13.27
C ARG A 261 2.15 -3.21 -13.67
N SER A 262 3.20 -3.67 -12.96
CA SER A 262 3.86 -4.93 -13.29
C SER A 262 2.92 -6.12 -13.17
N ILE A 263 1.97 -6.09 -12.24
CA ILE A 263 0.97 -7.16 -12.03
C ILE A 263 -0.24 -6.94 -12.94
N ILE A 264 -0.95 -5.81 -12.79
CA ILE A 264 -2.27 -5.64 -13.40
C ILE A 264 -2.20 -5.49 -14.92
N TYR A 265 -1.04 -5.12 -15.48
CA TYR A 265 -0.80 -5.04 -16.92
C TYR A 265 0.19 -6.09 -17.44
N ALA A 266 0.51 -7.14 -16.66
CA ALA A 266 1.40 -8.24 -17.09
C ALA A 266 0.95 -8.91 -18.40
N TYR A 267 -0.34 -8.85 -18.69
CA TYR A 267 -0.96 -9.42 -19.89
C TYR A 267 -0.48 -8.78 -21.19
N ARG A 268 -0.06 -7.50 -21.12
CA ARG A 268 0.40 -6.74 -22.29
C ARG A 268 1.73 -7.25 -22.84
N THR A 269 2.52 -7.95 -22.02
CA THR A 269 3.80 -8.54 -22.43
C THR A 269 3.74 -10.07 -22.50
N SER A 270 2.84 -10.71 -21.76
CA SER A 270 2.73 -12.18 -21.72
C SER A 270 1.83 -12.78 -22.80
N GLY A 271 0.94 -12.00 -23.42
CA GLY A 271 -0.04 -12.51 -24.40
C GLY A 271 -1.16 -13.37 -23.80
N LYS A 272 -1.23 -13.48 -22.47
CA LYS A 272 -2.27 -14.22 -21.73
C LYS A 272 -3.46 -13.33 -21.40
N PRO A 273 -4.63 -13.88 -21.03
CA PRO A 273 -5.72 -13.11 -20.43
C PRO A 273 -5.28 -12.31 -19.21
N PHE A 274 -5.92 -11.16 -18.96
CA PHE A 274 -5.43 -10.20 -17.97
C PHE A 274 -5.41 -10.71 -16.53
N ASP A 275 -6.40 -11.50 -16.17
CA ASP A 275 -6.55 -12.15 -14.87
C ASP A 275 -5.50 -13.24 -14.65
N VAL A 276 -5.26 -14.08 -15.67
CA VAL A 276 -4.23 -15.13 -15.66
C VAL A 276 -2.84 -14.53 -15.51
N ALA A 277 -2.50 -13.54 -16.34
CA ALA A 277 -1.20 -12.89 -16.29
C ALA A 277 -0.94 -12.20 -14.94
N ALA A 278 -1.96 -11.52 -14.39
CA ALA A 278 -1.86 -10.89 -13.08
C ALA A 278 -1.63 -11.92 -11.95
N ARG A 279 -2.29 -13.08 -12.02
CA ARG A 279 -2.09 -14.16 -11.03
C ARG A 279 -0.66 -14.69 -11.09
N GLU A 280 -0.17 -15.02 -12.27
CA GLU A 280 1.18 -15.56 -12.44
C GLU A 280 2.24 -14.58 -11.93
N GLU A 281 2.12 -13.30 -12.26
CA GLU A 281 3.04 -12.28 -11.79
C GLU A 281 2.95 -12.05 -10.27
N ALA A 282 1.75 -12.10 -9.68
CA ALA A 282 1.58 -12.00 -8.24
C ALA A 282 2.23 -13.18 -7.49
N ILE A 283 2.08 -14.41 -8.01
CA ILE A 283 2.75 -15.61 -7.48
C ILE A 283 4.26 -15.47 -7.59
N ARG A 284 4.76 -15.11 -8.78
CA ARG A 284 6.19 -14.91 -9.02
C ARG A 284 6.79 -13.88 -8.06
N MET A 285 6.12 -12.75 -7.88
CA MET A 285 6.54 -11.70 -6.93
C MET A 285 6.57 -12.20 -5.49
N ARG A 286 5.53 -12.91 -5.04
CA ARG A 286 5.48 -13.50 -3.69
C ARG A 286 6.67 -14.43 -3.47
N ASP A 287 6.91 -15.35 -4.40
CA ASP A 287 7.93 -16.38 -4.28
C ASP A 287 9.33 -15.77 -4.28
N LEU A 288 9.59 -14.79 -5.14
CA LEU A 288 10.85 -14.05 -5.13
C LEU A 288 11.11 -13.28 -3.83
N ILE A 289 10.09 -12.62 -3.27
CA ILE A 289 10.23 -11.92 -1.99
C ILE A 289 10.48 -12.91 -0.86
N ASN A 290 9.74 -14.03 -0.82
CA ASN A 290 9.94 -15.05 0.19
C ASN A 290 11.35 -15.66 0.12
N ALA A 291 11.82 -16.00 -1.09
CA ALA A 291 13.18 -16.51 -1.30
C ALA A 291 14.24 -15.50 -0.83
N ALA A 292 14.07 -14.21 -1.13
CA ALA A 292 14.99 -13.17 -0.69
C ALA A 292 15.01 -12.99 0.84
N LEU A 293 13.87 -13.22 1.51
CA LEU A 293 13.79 -13.19 2.98
C LEU A 293 14.41 -14.44 3.60
N SER A 294 14.19 -15.64 3.04
CA SER A 294 14.79 -16.89 3.56
C SER A 294 16.31 -16.96 3.36
N ALA A 295 16.85 -16.37 2.30
CA ALA A 295 18.30 -16.31 2.07
C ALA A 295 19.06 -15.49 3.13
N ARG A 296 18.35 -14.73 3.98
CA ARG A 296 18.91 -14.02 5.14
C ARG A 296 19.36 -14.97 6.25
N ASP A 297 18.67 -16.11 6.38
CA ASP A 297 18.87 -17.07 7.47
C ASP A 297 19.96 -18.11 7.14
N ALA A 298 20.48 -18.11 5.91
CA ALA A 298 21.58 -18.98 5.50
C ALA A 298 22.92 -18.49 6.12
N PRO A 299 23.71 -19.39 6.75
CA PRO A 299 25.07 -19.08 7.20
C PRO A 299 25.90 -18.52 6.03
N ALA A 300 26.86 -17.64 6.34
CA ALA A 300 27.63 -16.90 5.33
C ALA A 300 28.38 -17.78 4.29
N GLY A 301 28.50 -19.10 4.51
CA GLY A 301 29.13 -20.05 3.60
C GLY A 301 28.20 -20.73 2.57
N GLU A 302 26.89 -20.48 2.58
CA GLU A 302 25.92 -21.13 1.68
C GLU A 302 25.14 -20.14 0.79
N ARG A 303 25.66 -18.92 0.61
CA ARG A 303 25.08 -17.99 -0.37
C ARG A 303 25.64 -18.33 -1.76
N PRO A 304 24.79 -18.52 -2.79
CA PRO A 304 25.23 -18.82 -4.15
C PRO A 304 26.00 -17.65 -4.78
#